data_AF-A0A350STU9-F1
#
_entry.id   AF-A0A350STU9-F1
#
_cell.length_a   1.000
_cell.length_b   1.000
_cell.length_c   1.000
_cell.angle_alpha   90.00
_cell.angle_beta   90.00
_cell.angle_gamma   90.00
#
_symmetry.space_group_name_H-M   'P 1'
#
loop_
_entity.id
_entity.type
_entity.pdbx_description
1 polymer ?
#
loop_
_entity_poly.entity_id
_entity_poly.type
_entity_poly.pdbx_seq_one_letter_code
_entity_poly.pdbx_strand_id
1 'polypeptide(L)'
;MPSRLARLLSIGFLHGVLAASAHSATPEQIEQFGALLKSQVKTTEAIEAVRDAPPGEHARWGEEVCTWVRIGKADFAATQTNLAEFFGDDLSAAIVFAARRVICPELK
;
A
#
# COMPACT_ATOMS: atom_id res chain seq x y z
N MET A 1 -29.22 -40.69 -12.86
CA MET A 1 -28.85 -39.99 -11.61
C MET A 1 -27.32 -39.95 -11.53
N PRO A 2 -26.66 -38.82 -11.82
CA PRO A 2 -25.22 -38.75 -11.69
C PRO A 2 -24.83 -38.63 -10.21
N SER A 3 -23.89 -39.48 -9.81
CA SER A 3 -23.39 -39.66 -8.45
C SER A 3 -22.78 -38.38 -7.87
N ARG A 4 -23.09 -38.11 -6.59
CA ARG A 4 -22.66 -36.94 -5.79
C ARG A 4 -21.14 -36.68 -5.78
N LEU A 5 -20.33 -37.65 -6.20
CA LEU A 5 -18.88 -37.56 -6.34
C LEU A 5 -18.41 -36.64 -7.48
N ALA A 6 -19.21 -36.45 -8.54
CA ALA A 6 -18.81 -35.58 -9.66
C ALA A 6 -18.88 -34.08 -9.34
N ARG A 7 -19.59 -33.70 -8.26
CA ARG A 7 -19.79 -32.29 -7.89
C ARG A 7 -18.71 -31.71 -6.98
N LEU A 8 -17.86 -32.58 -6.41
CA LEU A 8 -16.76 -32.17 -5.53
C LEU A 8 -15.46 -31.85 -6.29
N LEU A 9 -15.32 -32.30 -7.54
CA LEU A 9 -14.13 -32.05 -8.35
C LEU A 9 -14.14 -30.69 -9.08
N SER A 10 -15.27 -29.98 -9.10
CA SER A 10 -15.36 -28.64 -9.73
C SER A 10 -15.07 -27.49 -8.76
N ILE A 11 -14.97 -27.75 -7.45
CA ILE A 11 -14.73 -26.72 -6.42
C ILE A 11 -13.24 -26.65 -6.04
N GLY A 12 -12.42 -27.59 -6.50
CA GLY A 12 -10.98 -27.65 -6.22
C GLY A 12 -10.11 -26.74 -7.11
N PHE A 13 -10.63 -26.14 -8.17
CA PHE A 13 -9.81 -25.45 -9.19
C PHE A 13 -10.01 -23.92 -9.25
N LEU A 14 -10.79 -23.34 -8.33
CA LEU A 14 -11.03 -21.90 -8.24
C LEU A 14 -10.59 -21.29 -6.90
N HIS A 15 -9.68 -21.97 -6.22
CA HIS A 15 -8.89 -21.39 -5.12
C HIS A 15 -7.48 -21.03 -5.62
N GLY A 16 -7.40 -20.53 -6.86
CA GLY A 16 -6.36 -19.58 -7.24
C GLY A 16 -6.60 -18.28 -6.48
N VAL A 17 -6.52 -18.35 -5.15
CA VAL A 17 -6.34 -17.22 -4.28
C VAL A 17 -5.09 -16.57 -4.84
N LEU A 18 -5.24 -15.45 -5.56
CA LEU A 18 -4.20 -14.45 -5.58
C LEU A 18 -4.00 -14.08 -4.12
N ALA A 19 -3.17 -14.86 -3.42
CA ALA A 19 -2.36 -14.35 -2.36
C ALA A 19 -1.45 -13.36 -3.08
N ALA A 20 -1.97 -12.15 -3.33
CA ALA A 20 -1.14 -10.98 -3.39
C ALA A 20 -0.41 -11.04 -2.05
N SER A 21 0.80 -11.61 -2.09
CA SER A 21 1.69 -11.61 -0.95
C SER A 21 1.77 -10.14 -0.61
N ALA A 22 1.25 -9.75 0.55
CA ALA A 22 1.59 -8.47 1.14
C ALA A 22 3.10 -8.55 1.31
N HIS A 23 3.82 -8.05 0.31
CA HIS A 23 5.26 -8.01 0.32
C HIS A 23 5.60 -7.02 1.41
N SER A 24 5.95 -7.52 2.60
CA SER A 24 6.34 -6.61 3.67
C SER A 24 7.63 -5.93 3.26
N ALA A 25 7.69 -4.62 3.45
CA ALA A 25 8.88 -3.83 3.18
C ALA A 25 10.08 -4.42 3.92
N THR A 26 11.18 -4.56 3.20
CA THR A 26 12.48 -4.89 3.81
C THR A 26 12.93 -3.77 4.75
N PRO A 27 13.80 -4.03 5.75
CA PRO A 27 14.34 -2.99 6.61
C PRO A 27 14.93 -1.80 5.84
N GLU A 28 15.64 -2.08 4.74
CA GLU A 28 16.21 -1.05 3.87
C GLU A 28 15.13 -0.19 3.20
N GLN A 29 14.03 -0.81 2.75
CA GLN A 29 12.89 -0.08 2.20
C GLN A 29 12.17 0.76 3.26
N ILE A 30 12.06 0.28 4.51
CA ILE A 30 11.48 1.04 5.62
C ILE A 30 12.31 2.33 5.86
N GLU A 31 13.63 2.21 5.90
CA GLU A 31 14.54 3.35 6.07
C GLU A 31 14.45 4.34 4.90
N GLN A 32 14.52 3.84 3.66
CA GLN A 32 14.44 4.67 2.45
C GLN A 32 13.08 5.37 2.32
N PHE A 33 11.99 4.65 2.60
CA PHE A 33 10.65 5.21 2.58
C PHE A 33 10.52 6.32 3.61
N GLY A 34 10.94 6.07 4.86
CA GLY A 34 10.89 7.05 5.93
C GLY A 34 11.71 8.31 5.62
N ALA A 35 12.90 8.16 5.04
CA ALA A 35 13.73 9.29 4.63
C ALA A 35 13.07 10.12 3.52
N LEU A 36 12.49 9.46 2.52
CA LEU A 36 11.85 10.14 1.40
C LEU A 36 10.56 10.84 1.86
N LEU A 37 9.72 10.17 2.67
CA LEU A 37 8.53 10.75 3.27
C LEU A 37 8.85 12.04 4.04
N LYS A 38 9.85 11.99 4.93
CA LYS A 38 10.31 13.15 5.71
C LYS A 38 10.82 14.31 4.84
N SER A 39 11.39 14.01 3.68
CA SER A 39 11.87 15.05 2.76
C SER A 39 10.73 15.77 2.01
N GLN A 40 9.56 15.14 1.91
CA GLN A 40 8.45 15.64 1.11
C GLN A 40 7.42 16.42 1.93
N VAL A 41 7.20 16.07 3.20
CA VAL A 41 6.30 16.84 4.07
C VAL A 41 6.78 18.28 4.26
N LYS A 42 5.84 19.24 4.27
CA LYS A 42 6.10 20.68 4.33
C LYS A 42 5.32 21.39 5.43
N THR A 43 4.19 20.85 5.87
CA THR A 43 3.40 21.48 6.93
C THR A 43 3.89 21.04 8.30
N THR A 44 3.75 21.90 9.31
CA THR A 44 4.09 21.55 10.69
C THR A 44 3.35 20.30 11.14
N GLU A 45 2.06 20.22 10.84
CA GLU A 45 1.19 19.10 11.22
C GLU A 45 1.64 17.77 10.57
N ALA A 46 2.01 17.78 9.29
CA ALA A 46 2.55 16.59 8.63
C ALA A 46 3.94 16.20 9.15
N ILE A 47 4.80 17.18 9.45
CA ILE A 47 6.11 16.92 10.06
C ILE A 47 5.95 16.26 11.43
N GLU A 48 5.03 16.75 12.26
CA GLU A 48 4.74 16.16 13.57
C GLU A 48 4.16 14.76 13.45
N ALA A 49 3.20 14.55 12.54
CA ALA A 49 2.63 13.22 12.28
C ALA A 49 3.71 12.19 11.89
N VAL A 50 4.65 12.56 11.01
CA VAL A 50 5.76 11.68 10.58
C VAL A 50 6.84 11.53 11.67
N ARG A 51 7.00 12.52 12.55
CA ARG A 51 7.92 12.42 13.70
C ARG A 51 7.39 11.43 14.74
N ASP A 52 6.09 11.46 15.00
CA ASP A 52 5.46 10.74 16.10
C ASP A 52 5.06 9.30 15.70
N ALA A 53 4.95 9.01 14.41
CA ALA A 53 4.70 7.67 13.91
C ALA A 53 5.97 6.77 13.95
N PRO A 54 5.85 5.49 14.37
CA PRO A 54 6.98 4.58 14.38
C PRO A 54 7.40 4.18 12.95
N PRO A 55 8.69 3.84 12.70
CA PRO A 55 9.17 3.56 11.34
C PRO A 55 8.39 2.47 10.58
N GLY A 56 7.92 1.42 11.26
CA GLY A 56 7.11 0.37 10.65
C GLY A 56 5.73 0.84 10.19
N GLU A 57 5.18 1.89 10.81
CA GLU A 57 3.90 2.47 10.44
C GLU A 57 4.00 3.26 9.13
N HIS A 58 5.12 3.97 8.91
CA HIS A 58 5.38 4.64 7.64
C HIS A 58 5.34 3.66 6.47
N ALA A 59 6.04 2.54 6.60
CA ALA A 59 6.09 1.54 5.54
C ALA A 59 4.73 0.88 5.31
N ARG A 60 3.94 0.65 6.37
CA ARG A 60 2.57 0.14 6.26
C ARG A 60 1.69 1.05 5.41
N TRP A 61 1.78 2.38 5.57
CA TRP A 61 1.06 3.32 4.70
C TRP A 61 1.48 3.16 3.23
N GLY A 62 2.78 3.01 2.96
CA GLY A 62 3.29 2.78 1.61
C GLY A 62 2.82 1.45 1.01
N GLU A 63 2.80 0.37 1.79
CA GLU A 63 2.29 -0.94 1.37
C GLU A 63 0.79 -0.90 1.07
N GLU A 64 0.00 -0.19 1.89
CA GLU A 64 -1.43 -0.01 1.66
C GLU A 64 -1.71 0.72 0.34
N VAL A 65 -0.97 1.80 0.05
CA VAL A 65 -1.03 2.49 -1.25
C VAL A 65 -0.75 1.52 -2.40
N CYS A 66 0.38 0.82 -2.35
CA CYS A 66 0.78 -0.11 -3.40
C CYS A 66 -0.20 -1.27 -3.57
N THR A 67 -0.81 -1.74 -2.48
CA THR A 67 -1.82 -2.80 -2.49
C THR A 67 -3.06 -2.33 -3.24
N TRP A 68 -3.60 -1.16 -2.91
CA TRP A 68 -4.82 -0.64 -3.56
C TRP A 68 -4.63 -0.45 -5.07
N VAL A 69 -3.46 0.04 -5.48
CA VAL A 69 -3.11 0.19 -6.90
C VAL A 69 -2.97 -1.17 -7.59
N ARG A 70 -2.24 -2.11 -6.97
CA ARG A 70 -1.99 -3.44 -7.54
C ARG A 70 -3.27 -4.26 -7.74
N ILE A 71 -4.25 -4.13 -6.84
CA ILE A 71 -5.55 -4.82 -6.98
C ILE A 71 -6.55 -4.04 -7.86
N GLY A 72 -6.17 -2.88 -8.39
CA GLY A 72 -7.03 -2.04 -9.22
C GLY A 72 -8.19 -1.37 -8.47
N LYS A 73 -8.08 -1.23 -7.14
CA LYS A 73 -9.11 -0.57 -6.31
C LYS A 73 -9.12 0.94 -6.53
N ALA A 74 -7.94 1.54 -6.73
CA ALA A 74 -7.74 2.96 -7.02
C ALA A 74 -6.40 3.13 -7.77
N ASP A 75 -6.26 4.14 -8.62
CA ASP A 75 -4.94 4.55 -9.10
C ASP A 75 -4.22 5.43 -8.05
N PHE A 76 -2.99 5.87 -8.33
CA PHE A 76 -2.22 6.69 -7.39
C PHE A 76 -2.90 8.04 -7.09
N ALA A 77 -3.54 8.66 -8.07
CA ALA A 77 -4.20 9.95 -7.88
C ALA A 77 -5.44 9.80 -6.98
N ALA A 78 -6.29 8.81 -7.26
CA ALA A 78 -7.44 8.47 -6.43
C ALA A 78 -7.01 8.05 -5.02
N THR A 79 -5.91 7.30 -4.89
CA THR A 79 -5.36 6.92 -3.58
C THR A 79 -4.92 8.13 -2.78
N GLN A 80 -4.23 9.09 -3.42
CA GLN A 80 -3.84 10.34 -2.75
C GLN A 80 -5.08 11.10 -2.25
N THR A 81 -6.10 11.28 -3.10
CA THR A 81 -7.33 11.97 -2.72
C THR A 81 -8.00 11.29 -1.52
N ASN A 82 -8.12 9.97 -1.53
CA ASN A 82 -8.71 9.22 -0.42
C ASN A 82 -7.89 9.36 0.88
N LEU A 83 -6.56 9.36 0.78
CA LEU A 83 -5.69 9.55 1.94
C LEU A 83 -5.74 10.99 2.48
N ALA A 84 -5.94 11.97 1.60
CA ALA A 84 -6.03 13.38 1.99
C ALA A 84 -7.20 13.65 2.94
N GLU A 85 -8.29 12.89 2.86
CA GLU A 85 -9.42 12.97 3.80
C GLU A 85 -9.03 12.63 5.25
N PHE A 86 -7.96 11.84 5.44
CA PHE A 86 -7.51 11.39 6.77
C PHE A 86 -6.23 12.09 7.22
N PHE A 87 -5.28 12.29 6.29
CA PHE A 87 -3.93 12.76 6.58
C PHE A 87 -3.67 14.21 6.13
N GLY A 88 -4.61 14.80 5.39
CA GLY A 88 -4.41 16.08 4.71
C GLY A 88 -3.59 15.95 3.42
N ASP A 89 -3.61 17.01 2.61
CA ASP A 89 -3.03 17.03 1.26
C ASP A 89 -1.51 16.82 1.26
N ASP A 90 -0.80 17.44 2.20
CA ASP A 90 0.67 17.40 2.26
C ASP A 90 1.19 15.99 2.57
N LEU A 91 0.68 15.37 3.64
CA LEU A 91 1.11 14.04 4.06
C LEU A 91 0.65 12.96 3.08
N SER A 92 -0.58 13.04 2.56
CA SER A 92 -1.07 12.08 1.56
C SER A 92 -0.23 12.10 0.27
N ALA A 93 0.12 13.29 -0.23
CA ALA A 93 1.00 13.42 -1.40
C ALA A 93 2.39 12.83 -1.12
N ALA A 94 2.95 13.09 0.08
CA ALA A 94 4.25 12.58 0.48
C ALA A 94 4.26 11.03 0.58
N ILE A 95 3.21 10.42 1.15
CA ILE A 95 3.06 8.96 1.26
C ILE A 95 3.01 8.33 -0.13
N VAL A 96 2.14 8.83 -1.02
CA VAL A 96 1.97 8.26 -2.37
C VAL A 96 3.25 8.39 -3.19
N PHE A 97 3.92 9.54 -3.09
CA PHE A 97 5.20 9.77 -3.76
C PHE A 97 6.29 8.79 -3.29
N ALA A 98 6.42 8.60 -1.97
CA ALA A 98 7.41 7.69 -1.41
C ALA A 98 7.11 6.23 -1.76
N ALA A 99 5.84 5.83 -1.71
CA ALA A 99 5.38 4.48 -2.06
C ALA A 99 5.75 4.13 -3.50
N ARG A 100 5.46 5.02 -4.45
CA ARG A 100 5.78 4.85 -5.88
C ARG A 100 7.28 4.76 -6.17
N ARG A 101 8.15 5.21 -5.26
CA ARG A 101 9.61 5.19 -5.49
C ARG A 101 10.34 4.07 -4.78
N VAL A 102 9.82 3.64 -3.63
CA VAL A 102 10.55 2.71 -2.75
C VAL A 102 9.85 1.36 -2.63
N ILE A 103 8.52 1.36 -2.47
CA ILE A 103 7.75 0.14 -2.16
C ILE A 103 7.28 -0.55 -3.44
N CYS A 104 6.71 0.21 -4.39
CA CYS A 104 6.22 -0.31 -5.66
C CYS A 104 6.69 0.49 -6.89
N PRO A 105 8.01 0.61 -7.12
CA PRO A 105 8.56 1.34 -8.27
C PRO A 105 8.17 0.76 -9.64
N GLU A 106 7.68 -0.48 -9.68
CA GLU A 106 7.17 -1.15 -10.87
C GLU A 106 5.77 -0.66 -11.29
N LEU A 107 5.02 -0.02 -10.39
CA LEU A 107 3.67 0.49 -10.65
C LEU A 107 3.77 1.94 -11.16
N LYS A 108 3.11 2.25 -12.28
CA LYS A 108 3.15 3.56 -12.94
C LYS A 108 1.94 4.42 -12.60
#